data_AF-A0A3D9CX47-F1
#
_entry.id   AF-A0A3D9CX47-F1
#
_cell.length_a   1.000
_cell.length_b   1.000
_cell.length_c   1.000
_cell.angle_alpha   90.00
_cell.angle_beta   90.00
_cell.angle_gamma   90.00
#
_symmetry.space_group_name_H-M   'P 1'
#
loop_
_entity.id
_entity.type
_entity.pdbx_description
1 polymer ?
#
loop_
_entity_poly.entity_id
_entity_poly.type
_entity_poly.pdbx_seq_one_letter_code
_entity_poly.pdbx_strand_id
1 'polypeptide(L)'
;MIYLRGQLGKFDYRLVVIDPYNNTSADPKYNVATFSKNSVNKEFSGYFRYQFLDKESIASPFNSGTYGGKKKVLALGAGFDYLKDALYHKDASSNVINDDMKNLAVDVFYDTPINKEKGTSFSAYAMAMHNDYGPNYVRYVGTNSPASGVDATKASLNGAGNAFPIVGTGNTYFIQAGGTLPYFNKSKSTLQLQPAASIQISNLDGLKDNVVTYDAGISLLFNGMSSRLTFDAQNRPIYMPDANSSPVVTDRKWQFVLKYRIDFN
;
A
#
# COMPACT_ATOMS: atom_id res chain seq x y z
N MET A 1 15.06 -5.72 18.34
CA MET A 1 13.63 -5.72 17.98
C MET A 1 12.83 -6.42 19.06
N ILE A 2 11.75 -5.80 19.53
CA ILE A 2 10.75 -6.41 20.42
C ILE A 2 9.44 -6.48 19.64
N TYR A 3 8.78 -7.63 19.69
CA TYR A 3 7.48 -7.83 19.03
C TYR A 3 6.48 -8.45 20.00
N LEU A 4 5.36 -7.77 20.18
CA LEU A 4 4.24 -8.21 21.00
C LEU A 4 3.01 -8.31 20.11
N ARG A 5 2.36 -9.48 20.10
CA ARG A 5 1.08 -9.70 19.42
C ARG A 5 0.15 -10.54 20.27
N GLY A 6 -1.15 -10.34 20.09
CA GLY A 6 -2.16 -11.16 20.74
C GLY A 6 -3.54 -10.99 20.13
N GLN A 7 -4.45 -11.89 20.51
CA GLN A 7 -5.86 -11.85 20.18
C GLN A 7 -6.65 -12.17 21.46
N LEU A 8 -7.37 -11.17 21.98
CA LEU A 8 -8.26 -11.28 23.15
C LEU A 8 -9.70 -11.23 22.65
N GLY A 9 -10.34 -12.40 22.56
CA GLY A 9 -11.68 -12.50 21.97
C GLY A 9 -11.67 -12.03 20.51
N LYS A 10 -12.37 -10.93 20.23
CA LYS A 10 -12.51 -10.28 18.92
C LYS A 10 -11.51 -9.12 18.69
N PHE A 11 -10.70 -8.81 19.70
CA PHE A 11 -9.72 -7.73 19.65
C PHE A 11 -8.32 -8.30 19.38
N ASP A 12 -7.67 -7.80 18.33
CA ASP A 12 -6.30 -8.13 17.96
C ASP A 12 -5.40 -6.92 18.20
N TYR A 13 -4.17 -7.18 18.64
CA TYR A 13 -3.15 -6.14 18.78
C TYR A 13 -1.78 -6.66 18.33
N ARG A 14 -1.00 -5.74 17.77
CA ARG A 14 0.40 -5.95 17.37
C ARG A 14 1.16 -4.68 17.71
N LEU A 15 2.27 -4.82 18.41
CA LEU A 15 3.15 -3.73 18.81
C LEU A 15 4.58 -4.15 18.55
N VAL A 16 5.37 -3.25 18.00
CA VAL A 16 6.75 -3.50 17.63
C VAL A 16 7.63 -2.34 18.09
N VAL A 17 8.83 -2.67 18.55
CA VAL A 17 9.94 -1.73 18.71
C VAL A 17 11.13 -2.22 17.88
N ILE A 18 11.58 -1.44 16.90
CA ILE A 18 12.66 -1.80 15.97
C ILE A 18 13.83 -0.83 16.09
N ASP A 19 15.03 -1.34 15.80
CA ASP A 19 16.19 -0.55 15.43
C ASP A 19 16.16 -0.34 13.91
N PRO A 20 15.87 0.87 13.42
CA PRO A 20 15.80 1.12 11.99
C PRO A 20 17.19 0.97 11.33
N TYR A 21 17.20 0.69 10.03
CA TYR A 21 18.43 0.69 9.26
C TYR A 21 18.93 2.13 9.04
N ASN A 22 20.23 2.34 9.26
CA ASN A 22 20.85 3.63 8.95
C ASN A 22 20.92 3.84 7.44
N ASN A 23 20.41 4.98 6.97
CA ASN A 23 20.58 5.37 5.58
C ASN A 23 22.00 5.92 5.38
N THR A 24 22.77 5.41 4.42
CA THR A 24 24.17 5.83 4.22
C THR A 24 24.33 6.99 3.23
N SER A 25 23.27 7.36 2.51
CA SER A 25 23.37 8.25 1.34
C SER A 25 22.16 9.16 1.15
N ALA A 26 21.91 10.04 2.13
CA ALA A 26 21.00 11.17 1.97
C ALA A 26 21.66 12.45 2.49
N ASP A 27 21.88 13.47 1.66
CA ASP A 27 22.25 14.80 2.18
C ASP A 27 21.00 15.66 2.36
N PRO A 28 20.90 16.49 3.41
CA PRO A 28 19.73 17.31 3.66
C PRO A 28 19.52 18.31 2.52
N LYS A 29 18.28 18.39 2.03
CA LYS A 29 17.86 19.26 0.92
C LYS A 29 17.03 20.42 1.45
N TYR A 30 17.09 21.56 0.75
CA TYR A 30 16.24 22.70 1.08
C TYR A 30 14.76 22.33 0.94
N ASN A 31 13.99 22.53 2.01
CA ASN A 31 12.55 22.34 2.09
C ASN A 31 12.02 20.99 1.55
N VAL A 32 12.86 19.94 1.56
CA VAL A 32 12.47 18.59 1.14
C VAL A 32 13.10 17.61 2.11
N ALA A 33 12.27 16.93 2.87
CA ALA A 33 12.71 15.94 3.84
C ALA A 33 13.34 14.73 3.15
N THR A 34 14.31 14.12 3.83
CA THR A 34 14.96 12.88 3.41
C THR A 34 15.37 12.09 4.64
N PHE A 35 15.36 10.76 4.56
CA PHE A 35 15.71 9.91 5.69
C PHE A 35 17.12 10.21 6.18
N SER A 36 17.24 10.46 7.49
CA SER A 36 18.47 10.96 8.07
C SER A 36 19.54 9.87 8.14
N LYS A 37 20.81 10.25 7.94
CA LYS A 37 21.96 9.36 8.19
C LYS A 37 22.17 9.05 9.68
N ASN A 38 21.61 9.89 10.54
CA ASN A 38 21.89 9.93 11.97
C ASN A 38 20.70 9.48 12.83
N SER A 39 19.62 8.94 12.24
CA SER A 39 18.50 8.41 13.02
C SER A 39 18.94 7.15 13.75
N VAL A 40 19.28 7.31 15.02
CA VAL A 40 19.65 6.22 15.94
C VAL A 40 18.53 5.88 16.92
N ASN A 41 17.35 6.49 16.74
CA ASN A 41 16.22 6.32 17.62
C ASN A 41 15.47 5.01 17.31
N LYS A 42 14.71 4.52 18.30
CA LYS A 42 13.85 3.36 18.11
C LYS A 42 12.59 3.75 17.35
N GLU A 43 12.18 2.88 16.43
CA GLU A 43 10.88 2.95 15.76
C GLU A 43 9.83 2.24 16.61
N PHE A 44 8.68 2.88 16.80
CA PHE A 44 7.53 2.35 17.53
C PHE A 44 6.34 2.26 16.58
N SER A 45 5.86 1.04 16.34
CA SER A 45 4.72 0.83 15.47
C SER A 45 3.68 -0.05 16.17
N GLY A 46 2.41 0.25 15.89
CA GLY A 46 1.30 -0.46 16.49
C GLY A 46 0.13 -0.63 15.53
N TYR A 47 -0.60 -1.71 15.72
CA TYR A 47 -1.84 -1.98 14.98
C TYR A 47 -2.82 -2.70 15.88
N PHE A 48 -4.05 -2.18 15.93
CA PHE A 48 -5.17 -2.71 16.69
C PHE A 48 -6.33 -2.98 15.75
N ARG A 49 -7.04 -4.08 15.95
CA ARG A 49 -8.16 -4.45 15.09
C ARG A 49 -9.28 -5.09 15.90
N TYR A 50 -10.51 -4.65 15.67
CA TYR A 50 -11.70 -5.28 16.23
C TYR A 50 -12.50 -6.00 15.14
N GLN A 51 -12.87 -7.24 15.42
CA GLN A 51 -13.48 -8.15 14.45
C GLN A 51 -14.94 -8.42 14.83
N PHE A 52 -15.87 -7.75 14.16
CA PHE A 52 -17.29 -7.78 14.50
C PHE A 52 -17.95 -9.14 14.23
N LEU A 53 -17.47 -9.86 13.22
CA LEU A 53 -18.02 -11.15 12.77
C LEU A 53 -17.04 -12.30 13.06
N ASP A 54 -16.67 -13.09 12.05
CA ASP A 54 -15.68 -14.16 12.19
C ASP A 54 -14.29 -13.58 12.43
N LYS A 55 -13.46 -14.35 13.14
CA LYS A 55 -12.08 -14.01 13.41
C LYS A 55 -11.15 -14.44 12.27
N GLU A 56 -10.23 -13.54 11.95
CA GLU A 56 -9.05 -13.74 11.14
C GLU A 56 -7.93 -14.37 11.98
N SER A 57 -7.09 -15.16 11.31
CA SER A 57 -5.92 -15.74 11.96
C SER A 57 -4.84 -14.68 12.14
N ILE A 58 -4.24 -14.65 13.32
CA ILE A 58 -3.06 -13.84 13.59
C ILE A 58 -1.75 -14.65 13.49
N ALA A 59 -1.81 -15.91 13.03
CA ALA A 59 -0.63 -16.78 12.95
C ALA A 59 0.44 -16.19 12.02
N SER A 60 0.01 -15.63 10.89
CA SER A 60 0.85 -14.88 9.93
C SER A 60 0.84 -13.38 10.25
N PRO A 61 1.95 -12.66 10.00
CA PRO A 61 1.93 -11.20 9.99
C PRO A 61 1.09 -10.64 8.84
N PHE A 62 0.84 -11.42 7.78
CA PHE A 62 0.04 -11.00 6.62
C PHE A 62 -1.43 -11.39 6.78
N ASN A 63 -2.34 -10.49 6.41
CA ASN A 63 -3.76 -10.78 6.27
C ASN A 63 -4.04 -11.53 4.95
N SER A 64 -5.10 -12.35 4.92
CA SER A 64 -5.41 -13.18 3.75
C SER A 64 -5.93 -12.38 2.54
N GLY A 65 -6.43 -11.16 2.74
CA GLY A 65 -6.98 -10.26 1.70
C GLY A 65 -8.35 -10.68 1.16
N THR A 66 -8.67 -11.98 1.17
CA THR A 66 -10.00 -12.54 0.88
C THR A 66 -10.06 -13.97 1.44
N TYR A 67 -11.24 -14.40 1.90
CA TYR A 67 -11.46 -15.80 2.27
C TYR A 67 -12.26 -16.57 1.21
N GLY A 68 -12.55 -15.95 0.06
CA GLY A 68 -13.25 -16.57 -1.06
C GLY A 68 -14.60 -17.16 -0.65
N GLY A 69 -15.31 -16.50 0.28
CA GLY A 69 -16.62 -16.93 0.78
C GLY A 69 -16.58 -18.03 1.86
N LYS A 70 -15.40 -18.42 2.34
CA LYS A 70 -15.27 -19.41 3.43
C LYS A 70 -15.62 -18.84 4.81
N LYS A 71 -15.54 -17.52 4.97
CA LYS A 71 -15.79 -16.81 6.23
C LYS A 71 -16.67 -15.60 5.99
N LYS A 72 -17.26 -15.09 7.06
CA LYS A 72 -17.90 -13.78 7.10
C LYS A 72 -17.13 -12.87 8.06
N VAL A 73 -16.31 -11.98 7.53
CA VAL A 73 -15.44 -11.09 8.30
C VAL A 73 -15.92 -9.66 8.13
N LEU A 74 -15.99 -8.93 9.23
CA LEU A 74 -16.06 -7.47 9.24
C LEU A 74 -15.09 -7.02 10.32
N ALA A 75 -14.07 -6.27 9.94
CA ALA A 75 -13.03 -5.81 10.86
C ALA A 75 -12.75 -4.32 10.66
N LEU A 76 -12.51 -3.62 11.77
CA LEU A 76 -12.06 -2.23 11.80
C LEU A 76 -10.68 -2.20 12.46
N GLY A 77 -9.71 -1.63 11.76
CA GLY A 77 -8.33 -1.50 12.16
C GLY A 77 -7.91 -0.05 12.37
N ALA A 78 -6.94 0.15 13.24
CA ALA A 78 -6.20 1.40 13.38
C ALA A 78 -4.73 1.11 13.68
N GLY A 79 -3.83 1.86 13.07
CA GLY A 79 -2.40 1.69 13.25
C GLY A 79 -1.65 3.01 13.30
N PHE A 80 -0.44 2.94 13.85
CA PHE A 80 0.48 4.06 13.92
C PHE A 80 1.91 3.59 13.70
N ASP A 81 2.75 4.52 13.30
CA ASP A 81 4.18 4.36 13.22
C ASP A 81 4.87 5.66 13.63
N TYR A 82 5.90 5.56 14.47
CA TYR A 82 6.61 6.70 15.03
C TYR A 82 8.11 6.46 15.10
N LEU A 83 8.88 7.40 14.55
CA LEU A 83 10.33 7.41 14.68
C LEU A 83 10.83 8.84 14.89
N LYS A 84 11.44 9.10 16.05
CA LYS A 84 12.03 10.39 16.41
C LYS A 84 13.24 10.69 15.50
N ASP A 85 13.36 11.92 15.01
CA ASP A 85 14.47 12.40 14.17
C ASP A 85 14.77 11.48 12.96
N ALA A 86 13.71 10.90 12.39
CA ALA A 86 13.76 9.97 11.28
C ALA A 86 14.27 10.61 9.99
N LEU A 87 13.91 11.87 9.75
CA LEU A 87 14.25 12.60 8.54
C LEU A 87 14.92 13.93 8.88
N TYR A 88 15.48 14.58 7.86
CA TYR A 88 15.90 15.97 7.95
C TYR A 88 15.66 16.75 6.66
N HIS A 89 15.65 18.07 6.78
CA HIS A 89 15.68 19.01 5.67
C HIS A 89 16.56 20.23 6.03
N LYS A 90 16.78 21.13 5.05
CA LYS A 90 17.36 22.46 5.28
C LYS A 90 16.29 23.54 5.25
N ASP A 91 16.37 24.47 6.20
CA ASP A 91 15.59 25.70 6.18
C ASP A 91 16.18 26.75 5.21
N ALA A 92 15.57 27.93 5.13
CA ALA A 92 16.01 29.04 4.27
C ALA A 92 17.40 29.59 4.65
N SER A 93 17.86 29.36 5.87
CA SER A 93 19.18 29.76 6.37
C SER A 93 20.22 28.64 6.21
N SER A 94 19.89 27.54 5.52
CA SER A 94 20.71 26.35 5.36
C SER A 94 21.00 25.57 6.66
N ASN A 95 20.25 25.81 7.73
CA ASN A 95 20.33 25.00 8.94
C ASN A 95 19.70 23.63 8.69
N VAL A 96 20.31 22.58 9.23
CA VAL A 96 19.72 21.23 9.20
C VAL A 96 18.70 21.10 10.32
N ILE A 97 17.46 20.78 9.94
CA ILE A 97 16.35 20.55 10.85
C ILE A 97 16.01 19.06 10.81
N ASN A 98 15.86 18.43 11.98
CA ASN A 98 15.39 17.05 12.07
C ASN A 98 13.86 17.01 12.18
N ASP A 99 13.27 16.06 11.47
CA ASP A 99 11.84 15.79 11.45
C ASP A 99 11.56 14.40 12.01
N ASP A 100 10.53 14.30 12.83
CA ASP A 100 10.00 13.02 13.29
C ASP A 100 9.13 12.40 12.19
N MET A 101 9.17 11.07 12.05
CA MET A 101 8.20 10.33 11.25
C MET A 101 6.97 10.01 12.10
N LYS A 102 5.77 10.40 11.65
CA LYS A 102 4.50 10.13 12.34
C LYS A 102 3.46 9.68 11.33
N ASN A 103 3.08 8.42 11.37
CA ASN A 103 2.09 7.86 10.47
C ASN A 103 0.90 7.34 11.27
N LEU A 104 -0.30 7.57 10.76
CA LEU A 104 -1.55 7.09 11.33
C LEU A 104 -2.44 6.55 10.22
N ALA A 105 -3.09 5.43 10.48
CA ALA A 105 -4.02 4.84 9.53
C ALA A 105 -5.23 4.23 10.24
N VAL A 106 -6.36 4.24 9.54
CA VAL A 106 -7.55 3.46 9.88
C VAL A 106 -7.97 2.67 8.66
N ASP A 107 -8.46 1.46 8.86
CA ASP A 107 -8.91 0.58 7.79
C ASP A 107 -10.15 -0.22 8.16
N VAL A 108 -10.90 -0.62 7.14
CA VAL A 108 -12.02 -1.54 7.27
C VAL A 108 -11.88 -2.65 6.24
N PHE A 109 -12.12 -3.88 6.70
CA PHE A 109 -12.13 -5.06 5.86
C PHE A 109 -13.46 -5.80 5.99
N TYR A 110 -14.06 -6.16 4.85
CA TYR A 110 -15.29 -6.94 4.78
C TYR A 110 -15.14 -8.07 3.77
N ASP A 111 -15.44 -9.30 4.20
CA ASP A 111 -15.45 -10.49 3.34
C ASP A 111 -16.67 -11.33 3.68
N THR A 112 -17.45 -11.75 2.67
CA THR A 112 -18.65 -12.55 2.90
C THR A 112 -18.91 -13.51 1.74
N PRO A 113 -19.43 -14.73 2.00
CA PRO A 113 -20.12 -15.48 0.97
C PRO A 113 -21.38 -14.74 0.50
N ILE A 114 -21.65 -14.80 -0.80
CA ILE A 114 -22.94 -14.43 -1.39
C ILE A 114 -23.77 -15.72 -1.58
N ASN A 115 -23.18 -16.74 -2.20
CA ASN A 115 -23.80 -18.05 -2.38
C ASN A 115 -22.74 -19.14 -2.25
N LYS A 116 -22.79 -19.89 -1.15
CA LYS A 116 -21.82 -20.95 -0.84
C LYS A 116 -21.86 -22.09 -1.86
N GLU A 117 -23.03 -22.44 -2.38
CA GLU A 117 -23.16 -23.52 -3.37
C GLU A 117 -22.58 -23.16 -4.74
N LYS A 118 -22.70 -21.88 -5.13
CA LYS A 118 -22.13 -21.37 -6.39
C LYS A 118 -20.66 -20.98 -6.22
N GLY A 119 -20.17 -20.85 -4.99
CA GLY A 119 -18.83 -20.35 -4.69
C GLY A 119 -18.69 -18.84 -4.86
N THR A 120 -19.79 -18.07 -4.85
CA THR A 120 -19.72 -16.62 -5.02
C THR A 120 -19.48 -15.91 -3.69
N SER A 121 -18.65 -14.88 -3.74
CA SER A 121 -18.25 -14.09 -2.57
C SER A 121 -18.03 -12.63 -2.93
N PHE A 122 -17.97 -11.80 -1.90
CA PHE A 122 -17.60 -10.39 -2.00
C PHE A 122 -16.54 -10.08 -0.95
N SER A 123 -15.54 -9.31 -1.35
CA SER A 123 -14.48 -8.81 -0.49
C SER A 123 -14.27 -7.33 -0.79
N ALA A 124 -14.15 -6.52 0.25
CA ALA A 124 -13.82 -5.11 0.14
C ALA A 124 -12.88 -4.70 1.27
N TYR A 125 -11.96 -3.78 0.93
CA TYR A 125 -11.04 -3.16 1.86
C TYR A 125 -11.01 -1.66 1.57
N ALA A 126 -11.01 -0.86 2.64
CA ALA A 126 -10.81 0.58 2.52
C ALA A 126 -9.88 1.06 3.63
N MET A 127 -9.10 2.09 3.34
CA MET A 127 -8.15 2.68 4.27
C MET A 127 -8.07 4.19 4.06
N ALA A 128 -7.90 4.90 5.17
CA ALA A 128 -7.50 6.29 5.20
C ALA A 128 -6.25 6.41 6.07
N MET A 129 -5.22 7.09 5.57
CA MET A 129 -3.98 7.32 6.30
C MET A 129 -3.52 8.77 6.17
N HIS A 130 -2.84 9.22 7.21
CA HIS A 130 -2.04 10.43 7.21
C HIS A 130 -0.60 10.02 7.53
N ASN A 131 0.33 10.40 6.65
CA ASN A 131 1.75 10.21 6.91
C ASN A 131 2.43 11.57 7.02
N ASP A 132 3.26 11.73 8.03
CA ASP A 132 4.13 12.89 8.21
C ASP A 132 5.58 12.42 8.16
N TYR A 133 6.24 12.74 7.06
CA TYR A 133 7.67 12.52 6.86
C TYR A 133 8.44 13.86 6.83
N GLY A 134 7.85 14.97 7.27
CA GLY A 134 8.40 16.31 7.09
C GLY A 134 8.10 16.92 5.71
N PRO A 135 8.62 18.13 5.41
CA PRO A 135 8.18 18.92 4.26
C PRO A 135 8.47 18.24 2.92
N ASN A 136 7.48 18.23 2.02
CA ASN A 136 7.61 17.84 0.61
C ASN A 136 8.23 16.45 0.34
N TYR A 137 8.18 15.53 1.31
CA TYR A 137 8.64 14.17 1.10
C TYR A 137 7.71 13.43 0.12
N VAL A 138 8.27 12.90 -0.97
CA VAL A 138 7.57 12.05 -1.93
C VAL A 138 8.48 10.92 -2.38
N ARG A 139 7.99 9.69 -2.28
CA ARG A 139 8.70 8.48 -2.71
C ARG A 139 8.04 7.91 -3.96
N TYR A 140 8.85 7.82 -5.02
CA TYR A 140 8.48 7.22 -6.29
C TYR A 140 8.88 5.74 -6.28
N VAL A 141 7.92 4.85 -6.51
CA VAL A 141 8.14 3.40 -6.54
C VAL A 141 7.36 2.81 -7.70
N GLY A 142 7.91 1.77 -8.33
CA GLY A 142 7.25 0.99 -9.36
C GLY A 142 7.49 -0.49 -9.15
N THR A 143 6.66 -1.32 -9.78
CA THR A 143 6.88 -2.77 -9.84
C THR A 143 8.19 -3.04 -10.59
N ASN A 144 8.96 -4.04 -10.16
CA ASN A 144 10.23 -4.41 -10.81
C ASN A 144 10.09 -4.44 -12.34
N SER A 145 10.87 -3.59 -13.00
CA SER A 145 10.85 -3.40 -14.45
C SER A 145 12.29 -3.46 -14.97
N PRO A 146 12.55 -4.14 -16.10
CA PRO A 146 13.87 -4.15 -16.72
C PRO A 146 14.25 -2.79 -17.34
N ALA A 147 13.28 -1.88 -17.50
CA ALA A 147 13.50 -0.54 -18.04
C ALA A 147 14.04 0.40 -16.95
N SER A 148 15.35 0.38 -16.72
CA SER A 148 16.06 1.22 -15.74
C SER A 148 16.64 2.52 -16.32
N GLY A 149 16.62 2.69 -17.65
CA GLY A 149 17.15 3.87 -18.32
C GLY A 149 16.24 5.10 -18.18
N VAL A 150 16.85 6.27 -18.04
CA VAL A 150 16.18 7.58 -18.09
C VAL A 150 16.93 8.47 -19.07
N ASP A 151 16.24 8.96 -20.09
CA ASP A 151 16.74 10.07 -20.90
C ASP A 151 16.58 11.36 -20.09
N ALA A 152 17.69 11.92 -19.62
CA ALA A 152 17.71 13.11 -18.75
C ALA A 152 16.98 14.31 -19.39
N THR A 153 16.94 14.40 -20.72
CA THR A 153 16.26 15.50 -21.43
C THR A 153 14.73 15.38 -21.44
N LYS A 154 14.21 14.18 -21.13
CA LYS A 154 12.78 13.85 -21.11
C LYS A 154 12.35 13.25 -19.77
N ALA A 155 13.19 13.38 -18.74
CA ALA A 155 12.98 12.74 -17.46
C ALA A 155 11.75 13.34 -16.75
N SER A 156 10.78 12.49 -16.46
CA SER A 156 9.73 12.81 -15.49
C SER A 156 10.24 12.59 -14.06
N LEU A 157 9.56 13.18 -13.08
CA LEU A 157 9.89 12.95 -11.66
C LEU A 157 9.66 11.50 -11.23
N ASN A 158 8.81 10.77 -11.95
CA ASN A 158 8.57 9.36 -11.72
C ASN A 158 9.84 8.51 -11.90
N GLY A 159 10.83 8.98 -12.66
CA GLY A 159 12.05 8.22 -12.94
C GLY A 159 11.84 7.12 -13.98
N ALA A 160 12.63 6.06 -13.87
CA ALA A 160 12.64 4.97 -14.85
C ALA A 160 11.42 4.05 -14.75
N GLY A 161 11.11 3.37 -15.85
CA GLY A 161 10.15 2.29 -15.88
C GLY A 161 8.70 2.72 -15.57
N ASN A 162 8.09 2.07 -14.59
CA ASN A 162 6.68 2.22 -14.22
C ASN A 162 6.47 2.86 -12.85
N ALA A 163 7.49 3.53 -12.32
CA ALA A 163 7.39 4.19 -11.03
C ALA A 163 6.38 5.35 -11.04
N PHE A 164 5.81 5.63 -9.87
CA PHE A 164 4.89 6.74 -9.62
C PHE A 164 4.95 7.09 -8.13
N PRO A 165 4.50 8.30 -7.73
CA PRO A 165 4.49 8.67 -6.32
C PRO A 165 3.47 7.79 -5.57
N ILE A 166 3.93 6.97 -4.63
CA ILE A 166 3.05 6.03 -3.90
C ILE A 166 2.89 6.42 -2.43
N VAL A 167 3.92 7.02 -1.84
CA VAL A 167 4.00 7.41 -0.43
C VAL A 167 4.61 8.80 -0.35
N GLY A 168 4.12 9.63 0.56
CA GLY A 168 4.64 10.96 0.82
C GLY A 168 4.03 11.56 2.09
N THR A 169 4.47 12.76 2.46
CA THR A 169 3.81 13.55 3.50
C THR A 169 2.45 14.02 2.99
N GLY A 170 1.39 13.72 3.75
CA GLY A 170 0.02 14.06 3.39
C GLY A 170 -0.98 12.94 3.65
N ASN A 171 -2.12 13.00 2.96
CA ASN A 171 -3.24 12.09 3.17
C ASN A 171 -3.41 11.12 2.00
N THR A 172 -3.59 9.84 2.28
CA THR A 172 -3.87 8.80 1.28
C THR A 172 -5.13 8.03 1.64
N TYR A 173 -5.98 7.84 0.64
CA TYR A 173 -7.20 7.03 0.70
C TYR A 173 -7.08 5.90 -0.31
N PHE A 174 -7.46 4.70 0.10
CA PHE A 174 -7.43 3.52 -0.75
C PHE A 174 -8.71 2.71 -0.59
N ILE A 175 -9.28 2.26 -1.70
CA ILE A 175 -10.42 1.33 -1.71
C ILE A 175 -10.11 0.24 -2.72
N GLN A 176 -10.39 -1.01 -2.33
CA GLN A 176 -10.37 -2.17 -3.20
C GLN A 176 -11.62 -3.01 -2.98
N ALA A 177 -12.22 -3.48 -4.07
CA ALA A 177 -13.34 -4.41 -4.01
C ALA A 177 -13.20 -5.50 -5.07
N GLY A 178 -13.72 -6.68 -4.77
CA GLY A 178 -13.72 -7.81 -5.67
C GLY A 178 -14.56 -8.95 -5.12
N GLY A 179 -14.53 -10.08 -5.79
CA GLY A 179 -15.34 -11.21 -5.38
C GLY A 179 -15.20 -12.39 -6.30
N THR A 180 -15.56 -13.57 -5.84
CA THR A 180 -15.56 -14.77 -6.69
C THR A 180 -16.86 -14.85 -7.48
N LEU A 181 -16.73 -15.13 -8.77
CA LEU A 181 -17.84 -15.51 -9.64
C LEU A 181 -18.17 -17.00 -9.46
N PRO A 182 -19.31 -17.49 -9.96
CA PRO A 182 -19.66 -18.90 -9.85
C PRO A 182 -18.56 -19.80 -10.41
N TYR A 183 -18.40 -20.99 -9.82
CA TYR A 183 -17.58 -22.03 -10.41
C TYR A 183 -18.00 -22.31 -11.86
N PHE A 184 -17.02 -22.46 -12.76
CA PHE A 184 -17.31 -22.89 -14.13
C PHE A 184 -17.98 -24.26 -14.18
N ASN A 185 -17.62 -25.14 -13.25
CA ASN A 185 -18.28 -26.42 -13.03
C ASN A 185 -18.63 -26.57 -11.55
N LYS A 186 -19.93 -26.47 -11.23
CA LYS A 186 -20.44 -26.54 -9.85
C LYS A 186 -20.10 -27.87 -9.17
N SER A 187 -20.09 -28.99 -9.90
CA SER A 187 -19.82 -30.32 -9.32
C SER A 187 -18.34 -30.53 -8.98
N LYS A 188 -17.43 -29.86 -9.71
CA LYS A 188 -15.99 -30.00 -9.48
C LYS A 188 -15.44 -28.94 -8.54
N SER A 189 -15.99 -27.73 -8.55
CA SER A 189 -15.53 -26.58 -7.72
C SER A 189 -14.02 -26.28 -7.83
N THR A 190 -13.42 -26.59 -8.98
CA THR A 190 -11.97 -26.47 -9.19
C THR A 190 -11.56 -25.18 -9.89
N LEU A 191 -12.46 -24.51 -10.60
CA LEU A 191 -12.12 -23.34 -11.42
C LEU A 191 -13.17 -22.25 -11.26
N GLN A 192 -12.73 -21.03 -10.99
CA GLN A 192 -13.60 -19.84 -10.89
C GLN A 192 -12.83 -18.56 -11.24
N LEU A 193 -13.56 -17.51 -11.58
CA LEU A 193 -13.00 -16.17 -11.77
C LEU A 193 -13.15 -15.32 -10.51
N GLN A 194 -12.23 -14.40 -10.31
CA GLN A 194 -12.27 -13.38 -9.27
C GLN A 194 -11.86 -12.03 -9.86
N PRO A 195 -12.83 -11.23 -10.36
CA PRO A 195 -12.57 -9.83 -10.69
C PRO A 195 -12.32 -9.00 -9.43
N ALA A 196 -11.50 -7.97 -9.58
CA ALA A 196 -11.25 -6.96 -8.56
C ALA A 196 -10.91 -5.61 -9.20
N ALA A 197 -11.16 -4.53 -8.48
CA ALA A 197 -10.75 -3.19 -8.84
C ALA A 197 -10.32 -2.41 -7.59
N SER A 198 -9.44 -1.43 -7.77
CA SER A 198 -9.01 -0.53 -6.71
C SER A 198 -8.79 0.88 -7.20
N ILE A 199 -8.83 1.82 -6.26
CA ILE A 199 -8.44 3.21 -6.45
C ILE A 199 -7.62 3.69 -5.24
N GLN A 200 -6.55 4.42 -5.51
CA GLN A 200 -5.81 5.20 -4.53
C GLN A 200 -5.92 6.68 -4.88
N ILE A 201 -6.18 7.52 -3.89
CA ILE A 201 -6.15 8.97 -4.01
C ILE A 201 -5.25 9.50 -2.91
N SER A 202 -4.18 10.20 -3.28
CA SER A 202 -3.24 10.81 -2.32
C SER A 202 -3.08 12.30 -2.60
N ASN A 203 -3.27 13.10 -1.56
CA ASN A 203 -2.90 14.51 -1.56
C ASN A 203 -1.58 14.62 -0.79
N LEU A 204 -0.49 14.88 -1.51
CA LEU A 204 0.87 14.87 -0.97
C LEU A 204 1.46 16.28 -1.08
N ASP A 205 2.06 16.76 0.01
CA ASP A 205 2.54 18.15 0.12
C ASP A 205 3.57 18.52 -0.96
N GLY A 206 4.41 17.54 -1.33
CA GLY A 206 5.44 17.71 -2.36
C GLY A 206 4.91 17.76 -3.79
N LEU A 207 3.60 17.67 -4.02
CA LEU A 207 2.96 17.65 -5.34
C LEU A 207 1.79 18.65 -5.36
N LYS A 208 1.59 19.32 -6.50
CA LYS A 208 0.46 20.22 -6.66
C LYS A 208 -0.85 19.47 -6.93
N ASP A 209 -0.78 18.48 -7.81
CA ASP A 209 -1.94 17.68 -8.20
C ASP A 209 -2.00 16.38 -7.41
N ASN A 210 -3.21 15.93 -7.07
CA ASN A 210 -3.44 14.68 -6.36
C ASN A 210 -2.94 13.48 -7.17
N VAL A 211 -2.28 12.55 -6.48
CA VAL A 211 -1.95 11.24 -7.02
C VAL A 211 -3.23 10.43 -7.06
N VAL A 212 -3.73 10.13 -8.25
CA VAL A 212 -4.85 9.22 -8.44
C VAL A 212 -4.35 8.02 -9.23
N THR A 213 -4.45 6.81 -8.68
CA THR A 213 -4.19 5.56 -9.40
C THR A 213 -5.39 4.65 -9.32
N TYR A 214 -5.65 3.88 -10.36
CA TYR A 214 -6.71 2.90 -10.35
C TYR A 214 -6.29 1.65 -11.10
N ASP A 215 -6.79 0.52 -10.63
CA ASP A 215 -6.45 -0.81 -11.08
C ASP A 215 -7.74 -1.59 -11.32
N ALA A 216 -7.72 -2.43 -12.35
CA ALA A 216 -8.76 -3.41 -12.58
C ALA A 216 -8.12 -4.69 -13.10
N GLY A 217 -8.50 -5.81 -12.51
CA GLY A 217 -7.91 -7.09 -12.81
C GLY A 217 -8.87 -8.24 -12.63
N ILE A 218 -8.48 -9.38 -13.18
CA ILE A 218 -9.21 -10.64 -13.03
C ILE A 218 -8.24 -11.77 -12.74
N SER A 219 -8.61 -12.58 -11.76
CA SER A 219 -7.87 -13.78 -11.39
C SER A 219 -8.63 -15.03 -11.78
N LEU A 220 -7.97 -15.95 -12.49
CA LEU A 220 -8.40 -17.33 -12.65
C LEU A 220 -7.86 -18.14 -11.48
N LEU A 221 -8.78 -18.71 -10.71
CA LEU A 221 -8.53 -19.42 -9.47
C LEU A 221 -8.61 -20.94 -9.70
N PHE A 222 -7.56 -21.66 -9.32
CA PHE A 222 -7.47 -23.12 -9.42
C PHE A 222 -7.53 -23.75 -8.02
N ASN A 223 -8.48 -24.68 -7.83
CA ASN A 223 -8.74 -25.40 -6.58
C ASN A 223 -8.83 -24.45 -5.38
N GLY A 224 -9.67 -23.41 -5.51
CA GLY A 224 -9.74 -22.33 -4.54
C GLY A 224 -8.62 -21.32 -4.75
N MET A 225 -7.61 -21.29 -3.88
CA MET A 225 -6.50 -20.31 -3.99
C MET A 225 -5.12 -20.97 -4.05
N SER A 226 -5.05 -22.30 -4.20
CA SER A 226 -3.78 -23.04 -4.23
C SER A 226 -2.94 -22.70 -5.47
N SER A 227 -3.58 -22.33 -6.57
CA SER A 227 -2.92 -21.70 -7.72
C SER A 227 -3.80 -20.61 -8.31
N ARG A 228 -3.17 -19.57 -8.84
CA ARG A 228 -3.85 -18.39 -9.39
C ARG A 228 -3.07 -17.79 -10.54
N LEU A 229 -3.77 -17.54 -11.65
CA LEU A 229 -3.30 -16.67 -12.73
C LEU A 229 -4.06 -15.34 -12.65
N THR A 230 -3.36 -14.22 -12.57
CA THR A 230 -3.95 -12.88 -12.46
C THR A 230 -3.46 -12.01 -13.61
N PHE A 231 -4.40 -11.37 -14.30
CA PHE A 231 -4.14 -10.26 -15.21
C PHE A 231 -4.68 -8.98 -14.57
N ASP A 232 -3.86 -7.92 -14.56
CA ASP A 232 -4.20 -6.63 -13.97
C ASP A 232 -3.75 -5.49 -14.89
N ALA A 233 -4.57 -4.44 -14.96
CA ALA A 233 -4.30 -3.21 -15.67
C ALA A 233 -4.37 -2.03 -14.69
N GLN A 234 -3.27 -1.29 -14.56
CA GLN A 234 -3.19 -0.11 -13.72
C GLN A 234 -2.94 1.14 -14.56
N ASN A 235 -3.66 2.21 -14.25
CA ASN A 235 -3.36 3.54 -14.76
C ASN A 235 -2.77 4.42 -13.65
N ARG A 236 -1.70 5.13 -13.99
CA ARG A 236 -0.94 5.98 -13.05
C ARG A 236 -0.54 7.31 -13.68
N PRO A 237 -0.39 8.38 -12.87
CA PRO A 237 0.02 9.70 -13.35
C PRO A 237 1.52 9.78 -13.64
N ILE A 238 1.89 10.71 -14.51
CA ILE A 238 3.27 11.16 -14.79
C ILE A 238 3.40 12.60 -14.31
N TYR A 239 4.36 12.85 -13.42
CA TYR A 239 4.64 14.18 -12.90
C TYR A 239 5.85 14.80 -13.58
N MET A 240 5.71 16.08 -13.94
CA MET A 240 6.82 16.91 -14.42
C MET A 240 7.07 18.06 -13.45
N PRO A 241 8.33 18.56 -13.36
CA PRO A 241 8.60 19.81 -12.67
C PRO A 241 7.78 20.96 -13.26
N ASP A 242 7.31 21.88 -12.41
CA ASP A 242 6.71 23.14 -12.83
C ASP A 242 7.59 24.29 -12.35
N ALA A 243 7.85 25.27 -13.23
CA ALA A 243 8.79 26.35 -12.93
C ALA A 243 8.29 27.31 -11.85
N ASN A 244 6.98 27.36 -11.61
CA ASN A 244 6.32 28.35 -10.76
C ASN A 244 5.59 27.70 -9.56
N SER A 245 5.57 26.38 -9.44
CA SER A 245 4.82 25.67 -8.42
C SER A 245 5.34 24.25 -8.18
N SER A 246 4.75 23.54 -7.21
CA SER A 246 5.01 22.11 -7.00
C SER A 246 4.66 21.30 -8.25
N PRO A 247 5.26 20.10 -8.43
CA PRO A 247 5.06 19.28 -9.62
C PRO A 247 3.61 18.97 -9.95
N VAL A 248 3.30 18.93 -11.25
CA VAL A 248 1.96 18.74 -11.82
C VAL A 248 1.88 17.45 -12.64
N VAL A 249 0.67 16.92 -12.79
CA VAL A 249 0.39 15.81 -13.69
C VAL A 249 0.32 16.33 -15.12
N THR A 250 1.14 15.77 -16.01
CA THR A 250 1.13 16.14 -17.44
C THR A 250 0.62 15.02 -18.34
N ASP A 251 0.67 13.78 -17.87
CA ASP A 251 0.26 12.60 -18.63
C ASP A 251 -0.15 11.46 -17.69
N ARG A 252 -0.75 10.41 -18.24
CA ARG A 252 -1.09 9.18 -17.54
C ARG A 252 -0.70 7.97 -18.38
N LYS A 253 -0.08 6.98 -17.76
CA LYS A 253 0.35 5.75 -18.45
C LYS A 253 -0.32 4.53 -17.87
N TRP A 254 -0.48 3.53 -18.73
CA TRP A 254 -0.96 2.21 -18.35
C TRP A 254 0.21 1.25 -18.12
N GLN A 255 0.04 0.37 -17.16
CA GLN A 255 0.85 -0.83 -17.01
C GLN A 255 -0.06 -2.05 -16.94
N PHE A 256 0.43 -3.17 -17.46
CA PHE A 256 -0.26 -4.45 -17.48
C PHE A 256 0.61 -5.50 -16.82
N VAL A 257 0.05 -6.23 -15.87
CA VAL A 257 0.78 -7.25 -15.11
C VAL A 257 0.08 -8.58 -15.26
N LEU A 258 0.82 -9.58 -15.73
CA LEU A 258 0.42 -10.98 -15.69
C LEU A 258 1.24 -11.68 -14.61
N LYS A 259 0.57 -12.28 -13.65
CA LYS A 259 1.19 -12.97 -12.52
C LYS A 259 0.62 -14.37 -12.37
N TYR A 260 1.48 -15.34 -12.14
CA TYR A 260 1.10 -16.68 -11.72
C TYR A 260 1.66 -16.98 -10.33
N ARG A 261 0.82 -17.51 -9.45
CA ARG A 261 1.18 -17.93 -8.08
C ARG A 261 0.78 -19.38 -7.89
N ILE A 262 1.68 -20.16 -7.29
CA ILE A 262 1.43 -21.52 -6.80
C ILE A 262 1.80 -21.54 -5.32
N ASP A 263 0.92 -22.10 -4.50
CA ASP A 263 1.20 -22.40 -3.09
C ASP A 263 1.50 -23.90 -2.96
N PHE A 264 2.72 -24.22 -2.52
CA PHE A 264 3.11 -25.59 -2.16
C PHE A 264 2.72 -25.81 -0.69
N ASN A 265 1.67 -26.60 -0.47
CA ASN A 265 1.26 -27.04 0.86
C ASN A 265 1.84 -28.42 1.18
#